data_AF-A0A380U6S6-F1
#
_entry.id   AF-A0A380U6S6-F1
#
_cell.length_a   1.000
_cell.length_b   1.000
_cell.length_c   1.000
_cell.angle_alpha   90.00
_cell.angle_beta   90.00
_cell.angle_gamma   90.00
#
_symmetry.space_group_name_H-M   'P 1'
#
loop_
_entity.id
_entity.type
_entity.pdbx_description
1 polymer ?
#
loop_
_entity_poly.entity_id
_entity_poly.type
_entity_poly.pdbx_seq_one_letter_code
_entity_poly.pdbx_strand_id
1 'polypeptide(L)'
;MISLDQDRFLRIKDLANIPAKSPTEHVYKSGINKGQVKTLNARPASKGLIGVSDKTIWNWVKRGAFPAPIKLSPSVTVWRLSDVQAWMQEKGMEAAQ
;
A
#
# COMPACT_ATOMS: atom_id res chain seq x y z
N MET A 1 -16.54 -27.18 14.08
CA MET A 1 -15.33 -26.45 13.63
C MET A 1 -15.78 -25.35 12.70
N ILE A 2 -15.85 -24.12 13.18
CA ILE A 2 -16.14 -22.95 12.34
C ILE A 2 -14.98 -22.01 12.59
N SER A 3 -14.09 -21.92 11.60
CA SER A 3 -12.99 -20.96 11.60
C SER A 3 -13.62 -19.57 11.73
N LEU A 4 -13.28 -18.82 12.77
CA LEU A 4 -13.65 -17.41 12.81
C LEU A 4 -12.90 -16.74 11.66
N ASP A 5 -13.65 -16.41 10.61
CA ASP A 5 -13.28 -15.42 9.60
C ASP A 5 -12.90 -14.12 10.33
N GLN A 6 -11.61 -14.00 10.68
CA GLN A 6 -11.03 -12.74 11.08
C GLN A 6 -11.02 -11.88 9.83
N ASP A 7 -12.09 -11.11 9.65
CA ASP A 7 -12.20 -10.11 8.58
C ASP A 7 -11.00 -9.15 8.72
N ARG A 8 -9.99 -9.40 7.90
CA ARG A 8 -8.70 -8.73 8.00
C ARG A 8 -8.86 -7.34 7.41
N PHE A 9 -8.44 -6.33 8.17
CA PHE A 9 -8.38 -4.97 7.67
C PHE A 9 -7.11 -4.75 6.85
N LEU A 10 -7.29 -4.27 5.62
CA LEU A 10 -6.23 -3.92 4.68
C LEU A 10 -6.00 -2.41 4.70
N ARG A 11 -4.73 -1.99 4.65
CA ARG A 11 -4.37 -0.59 4.40
C ARG A 11 -4.01 -0.41 2.93
N ILE A 12 -3.87 0.85 2.53
CA ILE A 12 -3.46 1.21 1.17
C ILE A 12 -2.15 0.53 0.75
N LYS A 13 -1.23 0.27 1.69
CA LYS A 13 0.04 -0.41 1.44
C LYS A 13 -0.12 -1.90 1.12
N ASP A 14 -1.17 -2.53 1.63
CA ASP A 14 -1.49 -3.94 1.35
C ASP A 14 -2.19 -4.08 -0.01
N LEU A 15 -2.89 -3.03 -0.45
CA LEU A 15 -3.65 -2.99 -1.71
C LEU A 15 -2.80 -2.54 -2.90
N ALA A 16 -1.97 -1.51 -2.71
CA ALA A 16 -1.23 -0.85 -3.76
C ALA A 16 0.12 -1.50 -4.08
N ASN A 17 0.50 -1.50 -5.34
CA ASN A 17 1.85 -1.79 -5.79
C ASN A 17 2.76 -0.60 -5.52
N ILE A 18 3.79 -0.83 -4.71
CA ILE A 18 4.78 0.19 -4.35
C ILE A 18 6.11 -0.23 -4.98
N PRO A 19 6.59 0.48 -6.02
CA PRO A 19 7.86 0.14 -6.65
C PRO A 19 9.02 0.38 -5.68
N ALA A 20 10.06 -0.45 -5.79
CA ALA A 20 11.30 -0.26 -5.07
C ALA A 20 11.86 1.14 -5.36
N LYS A 21 12.29 1.83 -4.30
CA LYS A 21 13.00 3.10 -4.44
C LYS A 21 14.43 2.88 -3.97
N SER A 22 15.36 3.07 -4.89
CA SER A 22 16.79 3.02 -4.57
C SER A 22 17.13 4.07 -3.52
N PRO A 23 18.03 3.74 -2.58
CA PRO A 23 18.49 4.71 -1.58
C PRO A 23 19.11 5.93 -2.26
N THR A 24 18.83 7.11 -1.72
CA THR A 24 19.58 8.32 -2.08
C THR A 24 20.74 8.46 -1.11
N GLU A 25 21.94 8.45 -1.66
CA GLU A 25 23.18 8.65 -0.90
C GLU A 25 23.44 10.14 -0.72
N HIS A 26 23.58 10.60 0.52
CA HIS A 26 24.03 11.95 0.82
C HIS A 26 25.48 11.89 1.30
N VAL A 27 26.38 12.41 0.46
CA VAL A 27 27.81 12.53 0.78
C VAL A 27 28.06 13.88 1.45
N TYR A 28 28.60 13.85 2.67
CA TYR A 28 28.99 15.07 3.36
C TYR A 28 30.31 15.61 2.78
N LYS A 29 30.28 16.86 2.30
CA LYS A 29 31.39 17.49 1.56
C LYS A 29 32.39 18.23 2.45
N SER A 30 32.04 18.51 3.71
CA SER A 30 32.88 19.29 4.64
C SER A 30 32.64 18.92 6.11
N GLY A 31 33.55 19.35 6.99
CA GLY A 31 33.51 19.09 8.44
C GLY A 31 34.08 17.74 8.87
N ILE A 32 33.86 17.39 10.15
CA ILE A 32 34.36 16.14 10.78
C ILE A 32 33.84 14.87 10.06
N ASN A 33 32.67 14.96 9.42
CA ASN A 33 32.03 13.86 8.69
C ASN A 33 32.35 13.85 7.19
N LYS A 34 33.32 14.64 6.71
CA LYS A 34 33.69 14.70 5.30
C LYS A 34 34.05 13.30 4.79
N GLY A 35 33.33 12.84 3.76
CA GLY A 35 33.49 11.50 3.18
C GLY A 35 32.53 10.43 3.73
N GLN A 36 31.75 10.72 4.78
CA GLN A 36 30.68 9.82 5.20
C GLN A 36 29.48 9.89 4.25
N VAL A 37 28.87 8.74 4.00
CA VAL A 37 27.68 8.59 3.16
C VAL A 37 26.50 8.23 4.06
N LYS A 38 25.46 9.08 4.07
CA LYS A 38 24.20 8.74 4.71
C LYS A 38 23.22 8.20 3.67
N THR A 39 22.81 6.96 3.88
CA THR A 39 21.76 6.31 3.09
C THR A 39 20.39 6.83 3.55
N LEU A 40 19.62 7.43 2.64
CA LEU A 40 18.30 7.99 2.94
C LEU A 40 17.19 7.31 2.11
N ASN A 41 16.03 7.13 2.75
CA ASN A 41 14.75 6.80 2.11
C ASN A 41 14.71 5.55 1.22
N ALA A 42 15.52 4.52 1.52
CA ALA A 42 15.38 3.22 0.87
C ALA A 42 14.04 2.56 1.27
N ARG A 43 13.30 2.03 0.29
CA ARG A 43 12.12 1.19 0.56
C ARG A 43 12.07 0.00 -0.41
N PRO A 44 11.76 -1.22 0.08
CA PRO A 44 11.62 -2.40 -0.77
C PRO A 44 10.36 -2.31 -1.64
N ALA A 45 10.34 -3.07 -2.74
CA ALA A 45 9.13 -3.25 -3.54
C ALA A 45 8.10 -4.05 -2.73
N SER A 46 6.83 -3.64 -2.80
CA SER A 46 5.71 -4.38 -2.22
C SER A 46 4.64 -4.57 -3.28
N LYS A 47 4.36 -5.83 -3.63
CA LYS A 47 3.29 -6.18 -4.57
C LYS A 47 1.97 -6.23 -3.80
N GLY A 48 1.18 -5.17 -3.91
CA GLY A 48 -0.18 -5.13 -3.34
C GLY A 48 -1.16 -6.00 -4.13
N LEU A 49 -2.27 -6.35 -3.51
CA LEU A 49 -3.28 -7.29 -4.05
C LEU A 49 -3.82 -6.92 -5.44
N ILE A 50 -3.97 -5.62 -5.73
CA ILE A 50 -4.62 -5.13 -6.95
C ILE A 50 -3.59 -4.74 -8.03
N GLY A 51 -2.30 -4.70 -7.70
CA GLY A 51 -1.23 -4.39 -8.66
C GLY A 51 -1.21 -2.94 -9.16
N VAL A 52 -2.07 -2.05 -8.66
CA VAL A 52 -2.14 -0.63 -9.05
C VAL A 52 -1.50 0.29 -8.03
N SER A 53 -1.15 1.53 -8.42
CA SER A 53 -0.62 2.53 -7.50
C SER A 53 -1.64 2.98 -6.45
N ASP A 54 -1.16 3.49 -5.32
CA ASP A 54 -1.98 4.04 -4.23
C ASP A 54 -2.90 5.18 -4.73
N LYS A 55 -2.37 6.05 -5.59
CA LYS A 55 -3.11 7.18 -6.18
C LYS A 55 -4.28 6.70 -7.03
N THR A 56 -4.12 5.58 -7.74
CA THR A 56 -5.19 4.98 -8.54
C THR A 56 -6.35 4.51 -7.66
N ILE A 57 -6.05 3.82 -6.56
CA ILE A 57 -7.07 3.34 -5.61
C ILE A 57 -7.84 4.52 -5.01
N TRP A 58 -7.14 5.57 -4.56
CA TRP A 58 -7.80 6.77 -4.04
C TRP A 58 -8.67 7.48 -5.09
N ASN A 59 -8.25 7.48 -6.36
CA ASN A 59 -9.08 7.99 -7.43
C ASN A 59 -10.36 7.17 -7.62
N TRP A 60 -10.30 5.84 -7.51
CA TRP A 60 -11.50 5.00 -7.57
C TRP A 60 -12.42 5.20 -6.36
N VAL A 61 -11.85 5.33 -5.17
CA VAL A 61 -12.60 5.68 -3.95
C VAL A 61 -13.33 7.02 -4.12
N LYS A 62 -12.64 8.05 -4.64
CA LYS A 62 -13.25 9.36 -4.92
C LYS A 62 -14.36 9.28 -5.98
N ARG A 63 -14.25 8.35 -6.93
CA ARG A 63 -15.26 8.09 -7.96
C ARG A 63 -16.39 7.16 -7.50
N GLY A 64 -16.32 6.59 -6.29
CA GLY A 64 -17.27 5.59 -5.80
C GLY A 64 -17.17 4.23 -6.51
N ALA A 65 -16.06 3.97 -7.21
CA ALA A 65 -15.83 2.75 -7.97
C ALA A 65 -15.06 1.67 -7.20
N PHE A 66 -14.70 1.93 -5.94
CA PHE A 66 -13.96 1.03 -5.04
C PHE A 66 -14.67 0.99 -3.67
N PRO A 67 -14.53 -0.08 -2.87
CA PRO A 67 -15.15 -0.17 -1.56
C PRO A 67 -14.90 1.04 -0.66
N ALA A 68 -15.92 1.36 0.14
CA ALA A 68 -15.90 2.54 0.99
C ALA A 68 -14.76 2.45 2.03
N PRO A 69 -13.94 3.51 2.17
CA PRO A 69 -12.88 3.55 3.17
C PRO A 69 -13.45 3.65 4.58
N ILE A 70 -12.97 2.80 5.49
CA ILE A 70 -13.29 2.85 6.92
C ILE A 70 -12.19 3.65 7.63
N LYS A 71 -12.56 4.77 8.26
CA LYS A 71 -11.61 5.57 9.06
C LYS A 71 -11.54 5.01 10.48
N LEU A 72 -10.37 4.49 10.87
CA LEU A 72 -10.09 4.07 12.26
C LEU A 72 -9.60 5.23 13.11
N SER A 73 -8.87 6.18 12.51
CA SER A 73 -8.38 7.39 13.15
C SER A 73 -8.24 8.52 12.11
N PRO A 74 -7.92 9.77 12.52
CA PRO A 74 -7.75 10.88 11.58
C PRO A 74 -6.74 10.59 10.44
N SER A 75 -5.74 9.75 10.70
CA SER A 75 -4.68 9.41 9.74
C SER A 75 -4.71 7.95 9.26
N VAL A 76 -5.60 7.11 9.80
CA VAL A 76 -5.64 5.68 9.49
C VAL A 76 -6.95 5.32 8.80
N THR A 77 -6.84 4.94 7.53
CA THR A 77 -7.93 4.42 6.71
C THR A 77 -7.66 2.97 6.34
N VAL A 78 -8.68 2.14 6.46
CA VAL A 78 -8.63 0.70 6.17
C VAL A 78 -9.83 0.28 5.30
N TRP A 79 -9.69 -0.90 4.69
CA TRP A 79 -10.74 -1.61 3.96
C TRP A 79 -10.90 -3.01 4.54
N ARG A 80 -12.11 -3.57 4.47
CA ARG A 80 -12.32 -4.99 4.79
C ARG A 80 -11.79 -5.84 3.63
N LEU A 81 -11.13 -6.95 3.96
CA LEU A 81 -10.67 -7.90 2.95
C LEU A 81 -11.85 -8.45 2.14
N SER A 82 -12.96 -8.77 2.82
CA SER A 82 -14.20 -9.27 2.22
C SER A 82 -14.75 -8.33 1.14
N ASP A 83 -14.89 -7.05 1.44
CA ASP A 83 -15.39 -6.04 0.48
C ASP A 83 -14.46 -5.90 -0.73
N VAL A 84 -13.14 -5.93 -0.51
CA VAL A 84 -12.15 -5.83 -1.59
C VAL A 84 -12.20 -7.07 -2.47
N GLN A 85 -12.31 -8.26 -1.88
CA GLN A 85 -12.45 -9.51 -2.63
C GLN A 85 -13.75 -9.53 -3.45
N ALA A 86 -14.89 -9.15 -2.86
CA ALA A 86 -16.15 -9.04 -3.58
C ALA A 86 -16.02 -8.10 -4.80
N TRP A 87 -15.41 -6.93 -4.59
CA TRP A 87 -15.16 -5.97 -5.65
C TRP A 87 -14.24 -6.51 -6.75
N MET A 88 -13.19 -7.26 -6.40
CA MET A 88 -12.31 -7.91 -7.37
C MET A 88 -13.07 -8.91 -8.24
N GLN A 89 -13.95 -9.71 -7.62
CA GLN A 89 -14.80 -10.66 -8.33
C GLN A 89 -15.79 -9.96 -9.27
N GLU A 90 -16.42 -8.86 -8.83
CA GLU A 90 -17.31 -8.06 -9.69
C GLU A 90 -16.61 -7.50 -10.95
N LYS A 91 -15.29 -7.26 -10.87
CA LYS A 91 -14.48 -6.78 -12.00
C LYS A 91 -13.88 -7.89 -12.84
N GLY A 92 -14.14 -9.17 -12.52
CA GLY A 92 -13.50 -10.31 -13.17
C GLY A 92 -12.00 -10.36 -12.96
N MET A 93 -11.50 -9.70 -11.91
CA MET A 93 -10.10 -9.76 -11.51
C MET A 93 -9.92 -10.95 -10.59
N GLU A 94 -9.59 -12.11 -11.16
CA GLU A 94 -9.15 -13.23 -10.35
C GLU A 94 -7.78 -12.87 -9.75
N ALA A 95 -7.66 -12.90 -8.42
CA ALA A 95 -6.36 -12.80 -7.79
C ALA A 95 -5.54 -14.00 -8.28
N ALA A 96 -4.54 -13.75 -9.14
CA ALA A 96 -3.57 -14.77 -9.52
C ALA A 96 -2.89 -15.25 -8.24
N GLN A 97 -3.34 -16.42 -7.77
CA GLN A 97 -2.80 -17.16 -6.63
C GLN A 97 -1.37 -17.62 -6.92
#